data_AF-A0A4X2K8S9-F1
#
_entry.id   AF-A0A4X2K8S9-F1
#
_cell.length_a   1.000
_cell.length_b   1.000
_cell.length_c   1.000
_cell.angle_alpha   90.00
_cell.angle_beta   90.00
_cell.angle_gamma   90.00
#
_symmetry.space_group_name_H-M   'P 1'
#
loop_
_entity.id
_entity.type
_entity.pdbx_description
1 polymer ?
#
loop_
_entity_poly.entity_id
_entity_poly.type
_entity_poly.pdbx_seq_one_letter_code
_entity_poly.pdbx_strand_id
1 'polypeptide(L)'
;MSDDRETDTASESSYQLGRHKKSPSSLTNLSSSSGMTSLSSVSGSAMSVYSGDFGNLDIKGSVQFAIDYVDSLMEFHVFVAQCKDLAAADVKKQRSDPYVKTYLLPDKGKMGKKKTLVMKKTLNPVYNEILRYKIDKQSLKNQKLNLSVWHRDTFKRNSFLGEVELDLETWEWDNKQNKQLKWYPLNRRTAPIAVEAENRGEMKLALQYVPEPFSGKKLATTGEVHIWVKECIDLPHLRGNHLNSFVKCTILPDTSRKSRQKTRAVGKTTNPLFNHTMVYDGFRPADLKEACVELTVWDHHKLTNQFLGGLRIGFGTGESYGTEVDWMDSTPAEISLWERMVNSPNTWVEDILPLRMLLIAKLTK
;
A
#
# COMPACT_ATOMS: atom_id res chain seq x y z
N MET A 1 47.71 -37.17 -67.50
CA MET A 1 47.67 -38.52 -66.89
C MET A 1 47.97 -38.33 -65.43
N SER A 2 46.97 -38.61 -64.58
CA SER A 2 46.98 -38.98 -63.14
C SER A 2 48.09 -38.39 -62.25
N ASP A 3 47.81 -37.80 -61.08
CA ASP A 3 46.87 -38.26 -60.06
C ASP A 3 46.56 -37.15 -59.03
N ASP A 4 45.38 -37.28 -58.43
CA ASP A 4 44.77 -36.48 -57.36
C ASP A 4 45.39 -36.68 -55.97
N ARG A 5 45.20 -35.69 -55.08
CA ARG A 5 44.67 -35.78 -53.68
C ARG A 5 45.05 -34.53 -52.87
N GLU A 6 44.08 -33.64 -52.58
CA GLU A 6 43.18 -33.60 -51.39
C GLU A 6 43.82 -32.87 -50.19
N THR A 7 43.42 -31.59 -49.98
CA THR A 7 42.57 -31.03 -48.88
C THR A 7 43.33 -30.87 -47.55
N ASP A 8 43.21 -29.80 -46.75
CA ASP A 8 42.14 -28.84 -46.42
C ASP A 8 42.77 -27.48 -46.01
N THR A 9 42.33 -26.32 -46.53
CA THR A 9 41.27 -25.42 -45.98
C THR A 9 41.70 -24.68 -44.69
N ALA A 10 41.69 -23.36 -44.54
CA ALA A 10 41.45 -22.22 -45.43
C ALA A 10 42.09 -20.94 -44.83
N SER A 11 42.57 -20.11 -45.75
CA SER A 11 43.07 -18.73 -45.63
C SER A 11 41.99 -17.80 -45.07
N GLU A 12 42.32 -16.88 -44.17
CA GLU A 12 42.92 -15.55 -44.43
C GLU A 12 41.99 -14.57 -45.17
N SER A 13 41.71 -13.47 -44.43
CA SER A 13 41.75 -12.09 -44.95
C SER A 13 40.51 -11.61 -45.74
N SER A 14 40.21 -10.32 -45.89
CA SER A 14 40.63 -9.05 -45.31
C SER A 14 39.87 -7.92 -46.05
N TYR A 15 39.78 -6.73 -45.43
CA TYR A 15 39.43 -5.42 -46.03
C TYR A 15 37.97 -5.21 -46.53
N GLN A 16 37.40 -4.01 -46.63
CA GLN A 16 37.44 -2.75 -45.87
C GLN A 16 36.21 -1.94 -46.37
N LEU A 17 35.69 -1.07 -45.48
CA LEU A 17 34.90 0.15 -45.70
C LEU A 17 33.68 0.17 -46.65
N GLY A 18 32.52 0.42 -46.04
CA GLY A 18 31.36 1.05 -46.67
C GLY A 18 30.49 1.74 -45.61
N ARG A 19 30.56 3.07 -45.51
CA ARG A 19 29.86 3.88 -44.51
C ARG A 19 28.42 4.14 -44.97
N HIS A 20 27.42 3.57 -44.29
CA HIS A 20 26.03 4.03 -44.38
C HIS A 20 25.38 4.18 -43.00
N LYS A 21 24.85 5.38 -42.74
CA LYS A 21 24.01 5.73 -41.59
C LYS A 21 22.72 4.90 -41.60
N LYS A 22 22.33 4.35 -40.44
CA LYS A 22 20.93 4.24 -39.95
C LYS A 22 20.88 3.76 -38.49
N SER A 23 20.14 4.52 -37.68
CA SER A 23 19.37 4.19 -36.47
C SER A 23 19.90 3.17 -35.44
N PRO A 24 20.13 3.55 -34.17
CA PRO A 24 20.35 2.57 -33.12
C PRO A 24 19.01 2.08 -32.56
N SER A 25 18.59 0.89 -32.96
CA SER A 25 17.68 0.07 -32.18
C SER A 25 18.47 -0.88 -31.29
N SER A 26 18.27 -0.71 -30.00
CA SER A 26 18.14 -1.75 -28.96
C SER A 26 19.31 -2.71 -28.67
N LEU A 27 19.51 -2.85 -27.35
CA LEU A 27 20.20 -3.90 -26.61
C LEU A 27 21.72 -3.72 -26.50
N THR A 28 22.20 -3.32 -25.31
CA THR A 28 22.41 -4.24 -24.20
C THR A 28 22.97 -3.52 -22.98
N ASN A 29 22.56 -4.04 -21.82
CA ASN A 29 23.27 -4.09 -20.54
C ASN A 29 23.63 -2.77 -19.88
N LEU A 30 23.01 -2.54 -18.71
CA LEU A 30 23.73 -2.29 -17.47
C LEU A 30 22.81 -2.59 -16.27
N SER A 31 23.23 -3.60 -15.50
CA SER A 31 22.98 -3.81 -14.07
C SER A 31 21.53 -3.80 -13.56
N SER A 32 20.99 -5.01 -13.45
CA SER A 32 19.89 -5.39 -12.57
C SER A 32 20.22 -5.09 -11.10
N SER A 33 19.92 -3.88 -10.66
CA SER A 33 19.70 -3.60 -9.23
C SER A 33 18.20 -3.75 -8.97
N SER A 34 17.83 -4.87 -8.34
CA SER A 34 16.48 -5.19 -7.90
C SER A 34 16.00 -4.18 -6.86
N GLY A 35 15.47 -3.04 -7.34
CA GLY A 35 14.92 -1.97 -6.52
C GLY A 35 13.57 -2.34 -5.89
N MET A 36 13.60 -3.29 -4.96
CA MET A 36 12.54 -3.58 -4.00
C MET A 36 12.51 -2.49 -2.91
N THR A 37 11.97 -1.31 -3.20
CA THR A 37 11.74 -0.28 -2.16
C THR A 37 10.46 0.48 -2.43
N SER A 38 9.31 -0.13 -2.14
CA SER A 38 8.02 0.59 -2.14
C SER A 38 6.92 -0.11 -1.33
N LEU A 39 7.22 -0.62 -0.12
CA LEU A 39 6.23 -1.24 0.78
C LEU A 39 6.49 -1.02 2.30
N SER A 40 7.31 -0.06 2.72
CA SER A 40 7.80 0.01 4.13
C SER A 40 6.98 0.88 5.09
N SER A 41 5.69 1.08 4.86
CA SER A 41 5.05 2.32 5.30
C SER A 41 3.94 2.18 6.35
N VAL A 42 3.64 0.97 6.76
CA VAL A 42 3.19 0.62 8.11
C VAL A 42 4.32 -0.24 8.69
N SER A 43 4.42 -0.43 10.01
CA SER A 43 5.29 -1.48 10.55
C SER A 43 5.11 -2.72 9.66
N GLY A 44 6.17 -3.39 9.16
CA GLY A 44 6.00 -4.57 8.28
C GLY A 44 5.08 -5.65 8.88
N SER A 45 4.84 -5.50 10.19
CA SER A 45 3.65 -5.86 10.94
C SER A 45 2.33 -5.34 10.33
N ALA A 46 1.80 -4.18 10.73
CA ALA A 46 0.46 -3.74 10.34
C ALA A 46 0.25 -3.46 8.83
N MET A 47 1.29 -3.48 7.98
CA MET A 47 1.08 -3.47 6.51
C MET A 47 0.22 -4.62 6.02
N SER A 48 0.25 -5.78 6.68
CA SER A 48 -0.62 -6.90 6.29
C SER A 48 -2.08 -6.71 6.71
N VAL A 49 -2.37 -5.71 7.54
CA VAL A 49 -3.76 -5.32 7.87
C VAL A 49 -4.34 -4.48 6.74
N TYR A 50 -3.53 -3.61 6.12
CA TYR A 50 -3.99 -2.64 5.12
C TYR A 50 -3.64 -2.96 3.66
N SER A 51 -2.90 -4.05 3.39
CA SER A 51 -2.57 -4.44 2.00
C SER A 51 -3.74 -5.16 1.35
N GLY A 52 -4.59 -4.41 0.65
CA GLY A 52 -5.70 -4.88 -0.17
C GLY A 52 -5.23 -5.85 -1.26
N ASP A 53 -5.64 -7.10 -1.08
CA ASP A 53 -6.02 -8.11 -2.07
C ASP A 53 -6.12 -9.41 -1.29
N PHE A 54 -7.26 -9.61 -0.62
CA PHE A 54 -7.50 -10.78 0.22
C PHE A 54 -7.94 -12.00 -0.59
N GLY A 55 -7.99 -11.88 -1.93
CA GLY A 55 -8.54 -12.87 -2.84
C GLY A 55 -10.05 -13.03 -2.69
N ASN A 56 -10.74 -13.42 -3.76
CA ASN A 56 -12.15 -13.84 -3.73
C ASN A 56 -12.33 -15.22 -3.05
N LEU A 57 -11.57 -15.51 -1.99
CA LEU A 57 -11.71 -16.76 -1.26
C LEU A 57 -12.92 -16.67 -0.33
N ASP A 58 -13.81 -17.65 -0.40
CA ASP A 58 -14.96 -17.71 0.49
C ASP A 58 -14.51 -18.05 1.92
N ILE A 59 -14.50 -17.03 2.78
CA ILE A 59 -14.04 -17.15 4.17
C ILE A 59 -15.03 -18.00 4.96
N LYS A 60 -14.47 -18.99 5.65
CA LYS A 60 -15.21 -19.95 6.48
C LYS A 60 -14.34 -20.42 7.64
N GLY A 61 -15.00 -21.06 8.60
CA GLY A 61 -14.37 -21.67 9.76
C GLY A 61 -14.26 -20.74 10.94
N SER A 62 -13.62 -21.24 11.99
CA SER A 62 -13.52 -20.57 13.29
C SER A 62 -12.13 -20.74 13.88
N VAL A 63 -11.75 -19.82 14.75
CA VAL A 63 -10.51 -19.89 15.54
C VAL A 63 -10.85 -19.96 17.03
N GLN A 64 -10.17 -20.85 17.75
CA GLN A 64 -10.28 -20.99 19.19
C GLN A 64 -9.09 -20.32 19.87
N PHE A 65 -9.35 -19.33 20.70
CA PHE A 65 -8.30 -18.67 21.46
C PHE A 65 -8.84 -18.13 22.80
N ALA A 66 -7.92 -17.80 23.68
CA ALA A 66 -8.16 -17.12 24.95
C ALA A 66 -7.21 -15.93 25.07
N ILE A 67 -7.62 -14.90 25.81
CA ILE A 67 -6.79 -13.74 26.10
C ILE A 67 -6.74 -13.50 27.61
N ASP A 68 -5.57 -13.11 28.10
CA ASP A 68 -5.38 -12.72 29.49
C ASP A 68 -4.27 -11.67 29.62
N TYR A 69 -4.30 -10.93 30.71
CA TYR A 69 -3.25 -9.99 31.08
C TYR A 69 -2.53 -10.47 32.33
N VAL A 70 -1.22 -10.66 32.23
CA VAL A 70 -0.37 -11.10 33.34
C VAL A 70 0.24 -9.88 34.02
N ASP A 71 -0.42 -9.41 35.08
CA ASP A 71 -0.05 -8.18 35.79
C ASP A 71 1.40 -8.19 36.30
N SER A 72 1.90 -9.34 36.79
CA SER A 72 3.28 -9.46 37.29
C SER A 72 4.37 -9.29 36.23
N LEU A 73 4.04 -9.55 34.96
CA LEU A 73 4.97 -9.45 33.84
C LEU A 73 4.75 -8.18 33.01
N MET A 74 3.64 -7.47 33.24
CA MET A 74 3.14 -6.41 32.36
C MET A 74 3.02 -6.88 30.90
N GLU A 75 2.39 -8.05 30.72
CA GLU A 75 2.24 -8.68 29.42
C GLU A 75 0.79 -9.03 29.11
N PHE A 76 0.37 -8.72 27.89
CA PHE A 76 -0.86 -9.24 27.30
C PHE A 76 -0.57 -10.54 26.53
N HIS A 77 -1.28 -11.60 26.88
CA HIS A 77 -1.12 -12.94 26.32
C HIS A 77 -2.33 -13.31 25.47
N VAL A 78 -2.07 -13.71 24.22
CA VAL A 78 -3.07 -14.31 23.33
C VAL A 78 -2.72 -15.77 23.14
N PHE A 79 -3.48 -16.67 23.78
CA PHE A 79 -3.30 -18.11 23.63
C PHE A 79 -4.13 -18.62 22.47
N VAL A 80 -3.46 -18.98 21.37
CA VAL A 80 -4.08 -19.49 20.15
C VAL A 80 -4.05 -21.02 20.20
N ALA A 81 -5.21 -21.65 20.40
CA ALA A 81 -5.31 -23.10 20.50
C ALA A 81 -5.35 -23.76 19.11
N GLN A 82 -6.39 -23.48 18.32
CA GLN A 82 -6.63 -24.18 17.05
C GLN A 82 -7.59 -23.41 16.14
N CYS A 83 -7.66 -23.81 14.86
CA CYS A 83 -8.74 -23.42 13.97
C CYS A 83 -9.50 -24.65 13.48
N LYS A 84 -10.74 -24.43 13.02
CA LYS A 84 -11.60 -25.48 12.45
C LYS A 84 -12.24 -25.02 11.15
N ASP A 85 -12.34 -25.92 10.19
CA ASP A 85 -13.08 -25.76 8.92
C ASP A 85 -12.63 -24.56 8.07
N LEU A 86 -11.33 -24.26 8.07
CA LEU A 86 -10.77 -23.13 7.31
C LEU A 86 -11.02 -23.25 5.80
N ALA A 87 -11.04 -22.10 5.12
CA ALA A 87 -11.04 -22.05 3.67
C ALA A 87 -9.80 -22.72 3.05
N ALA A 88 -10.01 -23.47 1.95
CA ALA A 88 -8.95 -24.12 1.21
C ALA A 88 -8.36 -23.16 0.18
N ALA A 89 -7.16 -22.64 0.44
CA ALA A 89 -6.48 -21.73 -0.47
C ALA A 89 -6.00 -22.45 -1.75
N ASP A 90 -5.62 -23.72 -1.65
CA ASP A 90 -5.43 -24.60 -2.81
C ASP A 90 -6.73 -25.39 -3.05
N VAL A 91 -7.62 -24.83 -3.87
CA VAL A 91 -8.94 -25.42 -4.19
C VAL A 91 -8.80 -26.80 -4.82
N LYS A 92 -7.77 -27.01 -5.66
CA LYS A 92 -7.54 -28.30 -6.33
C LYS A 92 -7.15 -29.39 -5.33
N LYS A 93 -6.35 -29.05 -4.32
CA LYS A 93 -5.87 -30.00 -3.31
C LYS A 93 -6.64 -29.97 -1.99
N GLN A 94 -7.69 -29.15 -1.90
CA GLN A 94 -8.53 -28.95 -0.71
C GLN A 94 -7.71 -28.78 0.58
N ARG A 95 -6.69 -27.92 0.53
CA ARG A 95 -5.78 -27.71 1.67
C ARG A 95 -5.28 -26.28 1.78
N SER A 96 -4.83 -25.94 2.98
CA SER A 96 -4.14 -24.70 3.32
C SER A 96 -2.90 -25.00 4.16
N ASP A 97 -1.98 -24.03 4.19
CA ASP A 97 -0.85 -23.99 5.11
C ASP A 97 -1.05 -22.83 6.11
N PRO A 98 -1.99 -22.96 7.07
CA PRO A 98 -2.45 -21.84 7.88
C PRO A 98 -1.47 -21.41 8.98
N TYR A 99 -1.51 -20.12 9.31
CA TYR A 99 -0.91 -19.53 10.50
C TYR A 99 -1.72 -18.32 10.97
N VAL A 100 -1.63 -18.02 12.26
CA VAL A 100 -2.35 -16.90 12.89
C VAL A 100 -1.39 -15.73 13.07
N LYS A 101 -1.87 -14.52 12.80
CA LYS A 101 -1.20 -13.24 13.11
C LYS A 101 -2.07 -12.44 14.05
N THR A 102 -1.44 -11.70 14.95
CA THR A 102 -2.13 -10.75 15.83
C THR A 102 -1.50 -9.37 15.75
N TYR A 103 -2.32 -8.35 15.94
CA TYR A 103 -1.97 -6.94 16.09
C TYR A 103 -2.74 -6.30 17.24
N LEU A 104 -2.14 -5.31 17.88
CA LEU A 104 -2.85 -4.33 18.70
C LEU A 104 -3.01 -3.06 17.88
N LEU A 105 -4.24 -2.58 17.73
CA LEU A 105 -4.60 -1.41 16.92
C LEU A 105 -5.12 -0.28 17.83
N PRO A 106 -4.76 0.99 17.58
CA PRO A 106 -3.81 1.46 16.56
C PRO A 106 -2.35 1.04 16.88
N ASP A 107 -1.64 0.50 15.88
CA ASP A 107 -0.25 0.04 16.04
C ASP A 107 0.67 1.25 16.21
N LYS A 108 1.00 1.59 17.46
CA LYS A 108 1.97 2.65 17.82
C LYS A 108 3.43 2.31 17.42
N GLY A 109 3.64 1.30 16.58
CA GLY A 109 4.92 0.95 15.95
C GLY A 109 5.95 0.31 16.89
N LYS A 110 5.67 0.27 18.20
CA LYS A 110 6.53 -0.30 19.25
C LYS A 110 6.21 -1.76 19.59
N MET A 111 4.96 -2.20 19.44
CA MET A 111 4.52 -3.54 19.90
C MET A 111 4.74 -4.63 18.84
N GLY A 112 4.60 -4.29 17.56
CA GLY A 112 4.87 -5.18 16.42
C GLY A 112 3.91 -6.38 16.29
N LYS A 113 4.01 -7.09 15.16
CA LYS A 113 3.25 -8.31 14.86
C LYS A 113 3.71 -9.48 15.71
N LYS A 114 2.76 -10.26 16.21
CA LYS A 114 3.03 -11.63 16.69
C LYS A 114 2.37 -12.63 15.74
N LYS A 115 2.95 -13.82 15.63
CA LYS A 115 2.42 -14.88 14.76
C LYS A 115 2.76 -16.25 15.32
N THR A 116 1.91 -17.22 15.00
CA THR A 116 2.17 -18.63 15.27
C THR A 116 3.12 -19.22 14.24
N LEU A 117 3.52 -20.47 14.46
CA LEU A 117 4.09 -21.32 13.42
C LEU A 117 3.06 -21.61 12.32
N VAL A 118 3.60 -22.03 11.17
CA VAL A 118 2.80 -22.42 10.01
C VAL A 118 2.54 -23.91 10.07
N MET A 119 1.27 -24.28 10.13
CA MET A 119 0.83 -25.67 10.02
C MET A 119 0.63 -25.99 8.55
N LYS A 120 1.15 -27.13 8.08
CA LYS A 120 1.12 -27.47 6.65
C LYS A 120 -0.04 -28.40 6.33
N LYS A 121 -0.63 -28.21 5.15
CA LYS A 121 -1.61 -29.11 4.51
C LYS A 121 -2.80 -29.46 5.41
N THR A 122 -3.36 -28.49 6.11
CA THR A 122 -4.49 -28.70 7.02
C THR A 122 -5.49 -27.55 6.95
N LEU A 123 -6.77 -27.87 7.11
CA LEU A 123 -7.86 -26.90 7.33
C LEU A 123 -8.27 -26.83 8.81
N ASN A 124 -7.67 -27.66 9.66
CA ASN A 124 -7.93 -27.75 11.10
C ASN A 124 -6.60 -27.71 11.87
N PRO A 125 -5.83 -26.61 11.80
CA PRO A 125 -4.55 -26.51 12.48
C PRO A 125 -4.69 -26.43 14.00
N VAL A 126 -3.79 -27.09 14.72
CA VAL A 126 -3.62 -26.97 16.18
C VAL A 126 -2.28 -26.32 16.45
N TYR A 127 -2.28 -25.17 17.12
CA TYR A 127 -1.09 -24.37 17.41
C TYR A 127 -0.64 -24.53 18.85
N ASN A 128 -1.55 -24.33 19.82
CA ASN A 128 -1.24 -24.27 21.25
C ASN A 128 -0.08 -23.31 21.57
N GLU A 129 -0.11 -22.11 20.98
CA GLU A 129 0.95 -21.11 21.11
C GLU A 129 0.46 -19.86 21.86
N ILE A 130 1.32 -19.27 22.70
CA ILE A 130 1.06 -18.00 23.37
C ILE A 130 1.81 -16.88 22.67
N LEU A 131 1.07 -15.93 22.12
CA LEU A 131 1.60 -14.70 21.52
C LEU A 131 1.61 -13.59 22.58
N ARG A 132 2.78 -13.01 22.86
CA ARG A 132 3.00 -12.08 23.98
C ARG A 132 3.30 -10.65 23.54
N TYR A 133 2.62 -9.70 24.16
CA TYR A 133 2.87 -8.27 24.02
C TYR A 133 3.27 -7.67 25.36
N LYS A 134 4.38 -6.93 25.39
CA LYS A 134 4.79 -6.14 26.55
C LYS A 134 4.13 -4.77 26.46
N ILE A 135 3.12 -4.53 27.28
CA ILE A 135 2.26 -3.35 27.25
C ILE A 135 1.64 -3.16 28.63
N ASP A 136 1.48 -1.92 29.09
CA ASP A 136 0.78 -1.65 30.34
C ASP A 136 -0.75 -1.80 30.17
N LYS A 137 -1.44 -2.20 31.24
CA LYS A 137 -2.88 -2.49 31.22
C LYS A 137 -3.73 -1.30 30.80
N GLN A 138 -3.33 -0.06 31.13
CA GLN A 138 -4.07 1.14 30.78
C GLN A 138 -3.97 1.43 29.27
N SER A 139 -2.77 1.35 28.70
CA SER A 139 -2.57 1.45 27.26
C SER A 139 -3.28 0.33 26.50
N LEU A 140 -3.32 -0.89 27.05
CA LEU A 140 -3.98 -2.05 26.44
C LEU A 140 -5.48 -1.83 26.27
N LYS A 141 -6.16 -1.19 27.24
CA LYS A 141 -7.60 -0.90 27.16
C LYS A 141 -7.94 0.05 26.02
N ASN A 142 -7.01 0.90 25.59
CA ASN A 142 -7.22 1.83 24.47
C ASN A 142 -6.83 1.20 23.12
N GLN A 143 -6.97 -0.13 22.97
CA GLN A 143 -6.56 -0.87 21.78
C GLN A 143 -7.64 -1.87 21.35
N LYS A 144 -7.58 -2.28 20.09
CA LYS A 144 -8.31 -3.44 19.56
C LYS A 144 -7.32 -4.55 19.24
N LEU A 145 -7.64 -5.79 19.59
CA LEU A 145 -6.92 -6.96 19.11
C LEU A 145 -7.46 -7.36 17.74
N ASN A 146 -6.64 -7.26 16.70
CA ASN A 146 -6.91 -7.87 15.40
C ASN A 146 -6.18 -9.22 15.31
N LEU A 147 -6.92 -10.32 15.20
CA LEU A 147 -6.41 -11.67 15.00
C LEU A 147 -6.83 -12.16 13.62
N SER A 148 -5.87 -12.47 12.75
CA SER A 148 -6.12 -12.89 11.36
C SER A 148 -5.44 -14.22 11.03
N VAL A 149 -6.12 -15.06 10.24
CA VAL A 149 -5.64 -16.35 9.78
C VAL A 149 -5.21 -16.24 8.32
N TRP A 150 -4.07 -16.85 7.98
CA TRP A 150 -3.44 -16.71 6.67
C TRP A 150 -2.93 -18.05 6.16
N HIS A 151 -3.06 -18.32 4.86
CA HIS A 151 -2.32 -19.36 4.17
C HIS A 151 -0.94 -18.87 3.77
N ARG A 152 0.12 -19.60 4.14
CA ARG A 152 1.45 -19.36 3.62
C ARG A 152 1.63 -20.01 2.24
N ASP A 153 1.80 -19.20 1.22
CA ASP A 153 2.26 -19.67 -0.09
C ASP A 153 3.78 -19.43 -0.22
N THR A 154 4.50 -20.40 -0.78
CA THR A 154 5.96 -20.31 -0.95
C THR A 154 6.35 -19.53 -2.20
N PHE A 155 5.50 -19.58 -3.23
CA PHE A 155 5.79 -19.02 -4.56
C PHE A 155 4.86 -17.85 -4.90
N LYS A 156 3.73 -17.72 -4.20
CA LYS A 156 2.78 -16.61 -4.34
C LYS A 156 2.69 -15.78 -3.05
N ARG A 157 1.82 -14.77 -3.07
CA ARG A 157 1.44 -14.05 -1.85
C ARG A 157 0.62 -14.96 -0.94
N ASN A 158 0.74 -14.71 0.35
CA ASN A 158 -0.07 -15.37 1.36
C ASN A 158 -1.55 -15.00 1.19
N SER A 159 -2.43 -15.99 1.18
CA SER A 159 -3.87 -15.77 1.09
C SER A 159 -4.47 -15.52 2.48
N PHE A 160 -5.44 -14.64 2.57
CA PHE A 160 -6.17 -14.40 3.80
C PHE A 160 -7.29 -15.42 3.96
N LEU A 161 -7.47 -15.92 5.19
CA LEU A 161 -8.45 -16.96 5.52
C LEU A 161 -9.52 -16.46 6.49
N GLY A 162 -9.49 -15.18 6.88
CA GLY A 162 -10.45 -14.53 7.77
C GLY A 162 -9.83 -13.93 9.03
N GLU A 163 -10.62 -13.15 9.76
CA GLU A 163 -10.18 -12.47 10.98
C GLU A 163 -11.26 -12.37 12.06
N VAL A 164 -10.80 -12.01 13.26
CA VAL A 164 -11.59 -11.66 14.43
C VAL A 164 -11.00 -10.38 15.01
N GLU A 165 -11.85 -9.41 15.32
CA GLU A 165 -11.48 -8.20 16.04
C GLU A 165 -12.15 -8.19 17.41
N LEU A 166 -11.37 -7.93 18.46
CA LEU A 166 -11.89 -7.72 19.82
C LEU A 166 -11.53 -6.31 20.28
N ASP A 167 -12.54 -5.57 20.74
CA ASP A 167 -12.34 -4.32 21.43
C ASP A 167 -11.89 -4.59 22.88
N LEU A 168 -10.70 -4.13 23.24
CA LEU A 168 -10.11 -4.39 24.55
C LEU A 168 -10.54 -3.35 25.59
N GLU A 169 -11.17 -2.25 25.17
CA GLU A 169 -11.77 -1.25 26.06
C GLU A 169 -12.97 -1.83 26.79
N THR A 170 -13.85 -2.47 26.02
CA THR A 170 -15.12 -3.06 26.49
C THR A 170 -14.95 -4.48 27.02
N TRP A 171 -13.73 -5.04 26.99
CA TRP A 171 -13.47 -6.39 27.47
C TRP A 171 -13.53 -6.49 29.00
N GLU A 172 -14.37 -7.39 29.53
CA GLU A 172 -14.43 -7.64 30.98
C GLU A 172 -13.26 -8.51 31.44
N TRP A 173 -12.15 -7.88 31.84
CA TRP A 173 -10.91 -8.54 32.27
C TRP A 173 -11.03 -9.35 33.56
N ASP A 174 -11.96 -8.98 34.44
CA ASP A 174 -12.15 -9.64 35.74
C ASP A 174 -13.08 -10.86 35.66
N ASN A 175 -13.78 -11.03 34.53
CA ASN A 175 -14.67 -12.15 34.31
C ASN A 175 -13.87 -13.43 34.00
N LYS A 176 -13.88 -14.40 34.92
CA LYS A 176 -13.16 -15.68 34.77
C LYS A 176 -13.57 -16.46 33.52
N GLN A 177 -14.81 -16.30 33.02
CA GLN A 177 -15.26 -16.98 31.80
C GLN A 177 -14.59 -16.40 30.55
N ASN A 178 -14.20 -15.12 30.57
CA ASN A 178 -13.52 -14.47 29.44
C ASN A 178 -12.06 -14.91 29.29
N LYS A 179 -11.48 -15.50 30.34
CA LYS A 179 -10.13 -16.10 30.30
C LYS A 179 -10.10 -17.51 29.72
N GLN A 180 -11.27 -18.11 29.45
CA GLN A 180 -11.37 -19.46 28.91
C GLN A 180 -11.26 -19.46 27.37
N LEU A 181 -10.91 -20.62 26.81
CA LEU A 181 -10.88 -20.83 25.37
C LEU A 181 -12.28 -20.70 24.78
N LYS A 182 -12.45 -19.74 23.86
CA LYS A 182 -13.70 -19.53 23.13
C LYS A 182 -13.48 -19.68 21.64
N TRP A 183 -14.50 -20.17 20.95
CA TRP A 183 -14.55 -20.23 19.49
C TRP A 183 -15.09 -18.93 18.93
N TYR A 184 -14.38 -18.35 17.97
CA TYR A 184 -14.77 -17.16 17.25
C TYR A 184 -14.90 -17.49 15.76
N PRO A 185 -16.05 -17.19 15.12
CA PRO A 185 -16.19 -17.34 13.68
C PRO A 185 -15.27 -16.37 12.96
N LEU A 186 -14.67 -16.81 11.85
CA LEU A 186 -13.81 -15.98 11.03
C LEU A 186 -14.65 -15.12 10.09
N ASN A 187 -14.39 -13.81 10.12
CA ASN A 187 -15.10 -12.85 9.28
C ASN A 187 -14.28 -12.47 8.05
N ARG A 188 -15.01 -12.09 6.99
CA ARG A 188 -14.41 -11.37 5.86
C ARG A 188 -13.88 -10.03 6.36
N ARG A 189 -12.78 -9.59 5.77
CA ARG A 189 -12.28 -8.24 5.98
C ARG A 189 -13.13 -7.30 5.15
N THR A 190 -14.12 -6.67 5.77
CA THR A 190 -14.80 -5.51 5.20
C THR A 190 -13.80 -4.36 5.23
N ALA A 191 -13.66 -3.62 4.12
CA ALA A 191 -12.90 -2.36 4.14
C ALA A 191 -13.37 -1.54 5.35
N PRO A 192 -12.46 -0.98 6.16
CA PRO A 192 -12.87 -0.35 7.40
C PRO A 192 -13.90 0.74 7.09
N ILE A 193 -15.11 0.55 7.63
CA ILE A 193 -16.06 1.63 7.88
C ILE A 193 -15.23 2.72 8.58
N ALA A 194 -15.18 3.89 7.94
CA ALA A 194 -14.44 5.10 8.31
C ALA A 194 -13.57 4.90 9.56
N VAL A 195 -12.26 4.72 9.37
CA VAL A 195 -11.29 4.95 10.44
C VAL A 195 -11.59 6.36 10.95
N GLU A 196 -12.30 6.44 12.08
CA GLU A 196 -12.50 7.68 12.80
C GLU A 196 -11.11 8.28 13.00
N ALA A 197 -10.89 9.40 12.30
CA ALA A 197 -9.83 10.37 12.48
C ALA A 197 -8.60 9.87 13.25
N GLU A 198 -7.78 8.99 12.66
CA GLU A 198 -6.36 9.08 12.98
C GLU A 198 -5.91 10.44 12.42
N ASN A 199 -5.80 11.45 13.29
CA ASN A 199 -5.26 12.75 12.92
C ASN A 199 -3.84 12.54 12.36
N ARG A 200 -3.73 12.54 11.04
CA ARG A 200 -2.50 12.35 10.28
C ARG A 200 -1.97 13.67 9.73
N GLY A 201 -2.48 14.77 10.27
CA GLY A 201 -2.27 16.09 9.77
C GLY A 201 -3.12 16.40 8.55
N GLU A 202 -2.89 17.58 8.01
CA GLU A 202 -3.60 18.12 6.85
C GLU A 202 -2.58 18.52 5.77
N MET A 203 -3.02 18.62 4.53
CA MET A 203 -2.22 19.17 3.44
C MET A 203 -2.94 20.36 2.84
N LYS A 204 -2.25 21.51 2.80
CA LYS A 204 -2.67 22.66 2.03
C LYS A 204 -2.08 22.58 0.63
N LEU A 205 -2.93 22.67 -0.39
CA LEU A 205 -2.53 22.57 -1.78
C LEU A 205 -3.46 23.36 -2.69
N ALA A 206 -2.99 23.62 -3.92
CA ALA A 206 -3.81 24.17 -4.97
C ALA A 206 -3.71 23.35 -6.25
N LEU A 207 -4.82 23.28 -7.01
CA LEU A 207 -4.89 22.62 -8.30
C LEU A 207 -5.28 23.63 -9.39
N GLN A 208 -4.79 23.40 -10.60
CA GLN A 208 -5.21 24.15 -11.79
C GLN A 208 -5.23 23.20 -12.99
N TYR A 209 -6.33 23.21 -13.74
CA TYR A 209 -6.37 22.60 -15.07
C TYR A 209 -6.14 23.68 -16.12
N VAL A 210 -5.15 23.49 -16.96
CA VAL A 210 -4.82 24.36 -18.11
C VAL A 210 -5.24 23.61 -19.37
N PRO A 211 -6.38 23.96 -19.98
CA PRO A 211 -6.79 23.40 -21.26
C PRO A 211 -5.78 23.74 -22.35
N GLU A 212 -5.80 22.99 -23.44
CA GLU A 212 -4.96 23.26 -24.60
C GLU A 212 -5.11 24.72 -25.08
N PRO A 213 -4.00 25.43 -25.38
CA PRO A 213 -4.07 26.72 -26.05
C PRO A 213 -4.61 26.51 -27.47
N PHE A 214 -5.72 27.18 -27.80
CA PHE A 214 -6.34 27.13 -29.12
C PHE A 214 -5.37 27.67 -30.20
N SER A 215 -4.53 26.78 -30.75
CA SER A 215 -3.61 27.12 -31.84
C SER A 215 -3.89 26.17 -33.01
N GLY A 216 -4.48 26.73 -34.06
CA GLY A 216 -5.18 25.99 -35.12
C GLY A 216 -4.37 25.07 -36.04
N LYS A 217 -3.16 24.61 -35.66
CA LYS A 217 -2.37 23.66 -36.45
C LYS A 217 -1.40 22.84 -35.59
N LYS A 218 -1.86 21.75 -34.95
CA LYS A 218 -1.10 20.49 -34.79
C LYS A 218 -1.95 19.37 -34.16
N LEU A 219 -1.63 18.14 -34.55
CA LEU A 219 -2.29 16.90 -34.13
C LEU A 219 -1.49 16.25 -32.98
N ALA A 220 -1.60 16.82 -31.77
CA ALA A 220 -1.28 16.19 -30.48
C ALA A 220 -1.86 17.09 -29.37
N THR A 221 -3.11 16.78 -28.97
CA THR A 221 -4.06 17.71 -28.32
C THR A 221 -4.38 17.26 -26.89
N THR A 222 -3.64 17.77 -25.90
CA THR A 222 -3.87 17.45 -24.48
C THR A 222 -3.52 18.65 -23.60
N GLY A 223 -4.36 18.95 -22.61
CA GLY A 223 -4.11 19.94 -21.57
C GLY A 223 -3.25 19.41 -20.43
N GLU A 224 -3.05 20.26 -19.43
CA GLU A 224 -2.17 20.02 -18.27
C GLU A 224 -2.94 20.13 -16.95
N VAL A 225 -2.59 19.29 -15.99
CA VAL A 225 -3.00 19.41 -14.58
C VAL A 225 -1.79 19.82 -13.76
N HIS A 226 -1.91 20.97 -13.08
CA HIS A 226 -0.88 21.53 -12.22
C HIS A 226 -1.28 21.30 -10.76
N ILE A 227 -0.36 20.77 -9.98
CA ILE A 227 -0.54 20.42 -8.56
C ILE A 227 0.49 21.18 -7.74
N TRP A 228 0.06 22.18 -6.99
CA TRP A 228 0.91 22.97 -6.12
C TRP A 228 0.77 22.52 -4.66
N VAL A 229 1.74 21.72 -4.20
CA VAL A 229 1.83 21.27 -2.81
C VAL A 229 2.48 22.37 -1.98
N LYS A 230 1.72 23.00 -1.07
CA LYS A 230 2.19 24.14 -0.28
C LYS A 230 2.83 23.69 1.01
N GLU A 231 2.06 23.06 1.88
CA GLU A 231 2.51 22.61 3.20
C GLU A 231 1.70 21.42 3.71
N CYS A 232 2.27 20.71 4.68
CA CYS A 232 1.48 19.87 5.57
C CYS A 232 1.45 20.50 6.97
N ILE A 233 0.38 20.23 7.70
CA ILE A 233 0.11 20.75 9.05
C ILE A 233 -0.04 19.55 9.98
N ASP A 234 0.57 19.60 11.16
CA ASP A 234 0.42 18.61 12.24
C ASP A 234 0.69 17.14 11.82
N LEU A 235 1.76 16.90 11.05
CA LEU A 235 2.13 15.53 10.66
C LEU A 235 2.48 14.65 11.88
N PRO A 236 2.09 13.36 11.89
CA PRO A 236 2.29 12.49 13.02
C PRO A 236 3.77 12.09 13.19
N HIS A 237 4.25 12.14 14.43
CA HIS A 237 5.57 11.62 14.81
C HIS A 237 5.51 10.12 15.03
N LEU A 238 5.78 9.34 13.99
CA LEU A 238 5.72 7.88 14.09
C LEU A 238 7.03 7.26 14.63
N ARG A 239 8.22 7.82 14.31
CA ARG A 239 9.54 7.37 14.81
C ARG A 239 10.58 8.49 14.83
N GLY A 240 11.50 8.45 15.81
CA GLY A 240 12.67 9.35 15.88
C GLY A 240 12.35 10.75 16.45
N ASN A 241 13.39 11.57 16.66
CA ASN A 241 13.25 12.93 17.20
C ASN A 241 12.91 13.99 16.16
N HIS A 242 13.09 13.70 14.86
CA HIS A 242 12.95 14.70 13.78
C HIS A 242 12.37 14.06 12.52
N LEU A 243 11.27 14.61 12.00
CA LEU A 243 10.66 14.24 10.72
C LEU A 243 11.44 14.86 9.54
N ASN A 244 11.68 14.10 8.49
CA ASN A 244 12.19 14.58 7.20
C ASN A 244 11.19 14.25 6.10
N SER A 245 10.14 15.07 6.01
CA SER A 245 8.96 14.78 5.20
C SER A 245 9.16 15.14 3.74
N PHE A 246 8.62 14.36 2.82
CA PHE A 246 8.52 14.65 1.39
C PHE A 246 7.22 14.09 0.81
N VAL A 247 6.75 14.64 -0.30
CA VAL A 247 5.49 14.23 -0.96
C VAL A 247 5.81 13.59 -2.29
N LYS A 248 5.12 12.50 -2.62
CA LYS A 248 5.11 11.92 -3.97
C LYS A 248 3.74 12.11 -4.60
N CYS A 249 3.71 12.44 -5.88
CA CYS A 249 2.51 12.55 -6.70
C CYS A 249 2.51 11.47 -7.78
N THR A 250 1.35 10.89 -8.02
CA THR A 250 1.07 9.99 -9.15
C THR A 250 -0.31 10.33 -9.70
N ILE A 251 -0.47 10.30 -11.02
CA ILE A 251 -1.79 10.41 -11.66
C ILE A 251 -2.26 9.01 -11.99
N LEU A 252 -3.33 8.57 -11.34
CA LEU A 252 -3.97 7.30 -11.65
C LEU A 252 -4.90 7.48 -12.86
N PRO A 253 -5.00 6.50 -13.77
CA PRO A 253 -4.50 5.12 -13.64
C PRO A 253 -3.01 4.91 -13.99
N ASP A 254 -2.28 5.92 -14.50
CA ASP A 254 -0.86 5.77 -14.87
C ASP A 254 0.05 5.66 -13.63
N THR A 255 0.24 4.43 -13.21
CA THR A 255 1.13 4.07 -12.10
C THR A 255 2.59 3.90 -12.51
N SER A 256 2.96 4.18 -13.77
CA SER A 256 4.31 4.00 -14.29
C SER A 256 5.36 4.75 -13.46
N ARG A 257 6.60 4.25 -13.44
CA ARG A 257 7.66 4.95 -12.68
C ARG A 257 8.06 6.29 -13.29
N LYS A 258 7.79 6.49 -14.58
CA LYS A 258 8.19 7.69 -15.32
C LYS A 258 7.24 8.86 -15.05
N SER A 259 5.98 8.60 -14.72
CA SER A 259 4.99 9.65 -14.42
C SER A 259 5.13 10.19 -12.98
N ARG A 260 5.77 9.47 -12.06
CA ARG A 260 5.83 9.88 -10.64
C ARG A 260 6.72 11.09 -10.42
N GLN A 261 6.18 12.09 -9.74
CA GLN A 261 6.92 13.29 -9.31
C GLN A 261 7.02 13.32 -7.78
N LYS A 262 8.00 14.04 -7.24
CA LYS A 262 8.17 14.18 -5.78
C LYS A 262 8.79 15.51 -5.39
N THR A 263 8.46 15.99 -4.21
CA THR A 263 9.08 17.16 -3.60
C THR A 263 10.48 16.83 -3.07
N ARG A 264 11.23 17.89 -2.72
CA ARG A 264 12.40 17.75 -1.85
C ARG A 264 11.95 17.42 -0.42
N ALA A 265 12.82 16.75 0.33
CA ALA A 265 12.57 16.49 1.74
C ALA A 265 12.77 17.77 2.58
N VAL A 266 11.86 18.02 3.50
CA VAL A 266 11.86 19.13 4.45
C VAL A 266 12.00 18.53 5.86
N GLY A 267 13.09 18.89 6.53
CA GLY A 267 13.52 18.28 7.78
C GLY A 267 13.06 19.02 9.05
N LYS A 268 13.07 18.28 10.16
CA LYS A 268 12.95 18.73 11.55
C LYS A 268 11.65 19.47 11.88
N THR A 269 10.53 19.14 11.22
CA THR A 269 9.24 19.80 11.48
C THR A 269 8.06 18.88 11.19
N THR A 270 6.98 19.03 11.97
CA THR A 270 5.64 18.46 11.67
C THR A 270 4.84 19.31 10.69
N ASN A 271 5.30 20.53 10.43
CA ASN A 271 4.66 21.48 9.55
C ASN A 271 5.60 21.81 8.36
N PRO A 272 5.90 20.86 7.47
CA PRO A 272 6.83 21.09 6.36
C PRO A 272 6.22 22.00 5.30
N LEU A 273 6.94 23.07 4.96
CA LEU A 273 6.64 23.96 3.84
C LEU A 273 7.37 23.45 2.59
N PHE A 274 6.63 22.92 1.62
CA PHE A 274 7.17 22.38 0.37
C PHE A 274 7.23 23.43 -0.74
N ASN A 275 6.15 24.20 -0.92
CA ASN A 275 5.96 25.15 -2.02
C ASN A 275 6.47 24.63 -3.37
N HIS A 276 5.97 23.46 -3.77
CA HIS A 276 6.45 22.74 -4.94
C HIS A 276 5.31 22.46 -5.92
N THR A 277 5.49 22.85 -7.18
CA THR A 277 4.53 22.62 -8.25
C THR A 277 4.96 21.42 -9.09
N MET A 278 4.05 20.47 -9.27
CA MET A 278 4.19 19.31 -10.16
C MET A 278 3.21 19.48 -11.32
N VAL A 279 3.67 19.24 -12.54
CA VAL A 279 2.87 19.45 -13.76
C VAL A 279 2.78 18.15 -14.54
N TYR A 280 1.55 17.77 -14.90
CA TYR A 280 1.27 16.58 -15.67
C TYR A 280 0.55 16.98 -16.95
N ASP A 281 1.08 16.54 -18.09
CA ASP A 281 0.48 16.70 -19.41
C ASP A 281 -0.37 15.48 -19.78
N GLY A 282 -1.01 15.52 -20.95
CA GLY A 282 -1.70 14.36 -21.50
C GLY A 282 -3.20 14.28 -21.19
N PHE A 283 -3.82 15.30 -20.60
CA PHE A 283 -5.24 15.27 -20.23
C PHE A 283 -6.15 15.86 -21.31
N ARG A 284 -7.09 15.09 -21.83
CA ARG A 284 -8.28 15.66 -22.46
C ARG A 284 -9.32 15.98 -21.38
N PRO A 285 -10.28 16.89 -21.65
CA PRO A 285 -11.36 17.16 -20.70
C PRO A 285 -12.13 15.91 -20.24
N ALA A 286 -12.27 14.91 -21.12
CA ALA A 286 -12.89 13.63 -20.78
C ALA A 286 -12.04 12.78 -19.82
N ASP A 287 -10.71 12.85 -19.95
CA ASP A 287 -9.77 12.09 -19.11
C ASP A 287 -9.80 12.57 -17.66
N LEU A 288 -10.18 13.83 -17.39
CA LEU A 288 -10.34 14.36 -16.02
C LEU A 288 -11.43 13.63 -15.21
N LYS A 289 -12.41 13.02 -15.88
CA LYS A 289 -13.44 12.20 -15.22
C LYS A 289 -12.91 10.87 -14.75
N GLU A 290 -11.87 10.39 -15.41
CA GLU A 290 -11.30 9.05 -15.25
C GLU A 290 -9.98 9.06 -14.47
N ALA A 291 -9.46 10.25 -14.15
CA ALA A 291 -8.18 10.44 -13.48
C ALA A 291 -8.33 10.77 -11.99
N CYS A 292 -7.30 10.40 -11.23
CA CYS A 292 -7.20 10.72 -9.81
C CYS A 292 -5.75 11.11 -9.46
N VAL A 293 -5.59 12.24 -8.77
CA VAL A 293 -4.30 12.67 -8.21
C VAL A 293 -4.08 11.94 -6.89
N GLU A 294 -3.10 11.05 -6.83
CA GLU A 294 -2.65 10.41 -5.59
C GLU A 294 -1.43 11.14 -5.01
N LEU A 295 -1.61 11.80 -3.86
CA LEU A 295 -0.54 12.45 -3.11
C LEU A 295 -0.23 11.63 -1.86
N THR A 296 1.04 11.28 -1.67
CA THR A 296 1.49 10.50 -0.50
C THR A 296 2.61 11.22 0.24
N VAL A 297 2.46 11.42 1.54
CA VAL A 297 3.42 12.08 2.43
C VAL A 297 4.26 11.03 3.14
N TRP A 298 5.58 11.23 3.14
CA TRP A 298 6.55 10.27 3.65
C TRP A 298 7.59 10.94 4.53
N ASP A 299 7.92 10.34 5.67
CA ASP A 299 9.11 10.66 6.46
C ASP A 299 10.31 9.84 5.97
N HIS A 300 11.43 10.51 5.67
CA HIS A 300 12.69 9.89 5.31
C HIS A 300 13.57 9.65 6.55
N HIS A 301 13.76 8.38 6.92
CA HIS A 301 14.61 8.00 8.05
C HIS A 301 15.69 6.98 7.66
N LYS A 302 16.95 7.43 7.60
CA LYS A 302 18.14 6.62 7.29
C LYS A 302 17.99 5.77 6.02
N LEU A 303 17.53 4.53 6.14
CA LEU A 303 17.41 3.55 5.07
C LEU A 303 15.96 3.20 4.71
N THR A 304 14.97 3.77 5.41
CA THR A 304 13.55 3.45 5.21
C THR A 304 12.69 4.70 5.18
N ASN A 305 11.75 4.77 4.25
CA ASN A 305 10.72 5.80 4.23
C ASN A 305 9.47 5.30 4.95
N GLN A 306 8.87 6.15 5.77
CA GLN A 306 7.65 5.87 6.50
C GLN A 306 6.49 6.70 5.94
N PHE A 307 5.33 6.10 5.71
CA PHE A 307 4.16 6.84 5.20
C PHE A 307 3.44 7.50 6.36
N LEU A 308 3.11 8.77 6.18
CA LEU A 308 2.44 9.60 7.18
C LEU A 308 0.95 9.70 6.87
N GLY A 309 0.60 9.82 5.59
CA GLY A 309 -0.78 9.89 5.11
C GLY A 309 -0.80 10.31 3.64
N GLY A 310 -1.98 10.35 3.05
CA GLY A 310 -2.14 10.75 1.66
C GLY A 310 -3.54 11.22 1.32
N LEU A 311 -3.69 11.68 0.08
CA LEU A 311 -4.92 12.15 -0.52
C LEU A 311 -5.13 11.47 -1.87
N ARG A 312 -6.39 11.28 -2.26
CA ARG A 312 -6.78 10.90 -3.62
C ARG A 312 -7.84 11.88 -4.11
N ILE A 313 -7.43 12.74 -5.03
CA ILE A 313 -8.22 13.89 -5.45
C ILE A 313 -8.69 13.63 -6.88
N GLY A 314 -9.97 13.35 -7.02
CA GLY A 314 -10.67 12.97 -8.24
C GLY A 314 -12.17 12.98 -7.99
N PHE A 315 -12.96 12.42 -8.91
CA PHE A 315 -14.42 12.39 -8.77
C PHE A 315 -14.94 11.32 -7.79
N GLY A 316 -14.10 10.42 -7.29
CA GLY A 316 -14.49 9.44 -6.26
C GLY A 316 -15.60 8.48 -6.71
N THR A 317 -15.68 8.17 -8.00
CA THR A 317 -16.75 7.37 -8.63
C THR A 317 -16.73 5.88 -8.27
N GLY A 318 -15.66 5.38 -7.66
CA GLY A 318 -15.41 3.93 -7.51
C GLY A 318 -15.05 3.20 -8.81
N GLU A 319 -15.10 3.88 -9.96
CA GLU A 319 -14.92 3.29 -11.29
C GLU A 319 -14.08 4.20 -12.18
N SER A 320 -13.24 3.61 -13.04
CA SER A 320 -12.46 4.31 -14.07
C SER A 320 -12.49 3.51 -15.37
N TYR A 321 -12.80 4.18 -16.49
CA TYR A 321 -13.01 3.61 -17.82
C TYR A 321 -13.95 2.39 -17.81
N GLY A 322 -15.03 2.48 -17.02
CA GLY A 322 -16.04 1.43 -16.87
C GLY A 322 -15.58 0.19 -16.08
N THR A 323 -14.46 0.29 -15.36
CA THR A 323 -13.93 -0.76 -14.49
C THR A 323 -13.95 -0.29 -13.03
N GLU A 324 -14.49 -1.11 -12.13
CA GLU A 324 -14.44 -0.85 -10.68
C GLU A 324 -12.98 -0.82 -10.19
N VAL A 325 -12.63 0.21 -9.42
CA VAL A 325 -11.26 0.44 -8.94
C VAL A 325 -11.25 0.91 -7.48
N ASP A 326 -10.25 0.44 -6.74
CA ASP A 326 -10.07 0.74 -5.31
C ASP A 326 -9.45 2.11 -5.01
N TRP A 327 -9.19 2.90 -6.04
CA TRP A 327 -8.49 4.19 -5.95
C TRP A 327 -9.30 5.41 -6.39
N MET A 328 -10.52 5.19 -6.92
CA MET A 328 -11.52 6.25 -7.07
C MET A 328 -12.35 6.37 -5.79
N ASP A 329 -11.67 6.61 -4.66
CA ASP A 329 -12.24 6.60 -3.30
C ASP A 329 -12.23 7.99 -2.64
N SER A 330 -12.23 9.06 -3.44
CA SER A 330 -12.15 10.44 -2.96
C SER A 330 -13.26 10.77 -1.96
N THR A 331 -12.89 11.44 -0.88
CA THR A 331 -13.80 12.00 0.13
C THR A 331 -14.56 13.21 -0.43
N PRO A 332 -15.67 13.65 0.20
CA PRO A 332 -16.43 14.81 -0.27
C PRO A 332 -15.59 16.10 -0.41
N ALA A 333 -14.61 16.32 0.48
CA ALA A 333 -13.71 17.48 0.40
C ALA A 333 -12.71 17.35 -0.77
N GLU A 334 -12.16 16.16 -0.99
CA GLU A 334 -11.30 15.86 -2.15
C GLU A 334 -12.06 16.06 -3.47
N ILE A 335 -13.31 15.56 -3.56
CA ILE A 335 -14.20 15.75 -4.72
C ILE A 335 -14.46 17.23 -4.97
N SER A 336 -14.82 17.98 -3.93
CA SER A 336 -15.11 19.41 -4.06
C SER A 336 -13.94 20.22 -4.62
N LEU A 337 -12.69 19.91 -4.20
CA LEU A 337 -11.50 20.55 -4.78
C LEU A 337 -11.31 20.18 -6.26
N TRP A 338 -11.50 18.91 -6.62
CA TRP A 338 -11.39 18.46 -8.02
C TRP A 338 -12.44 19.12 -8.91
N GLU A 339 -13.71 19.16 -8.48
CA GLU A 339 -14.80 19.80 -9.22
C GLU A 339 -14.55 21.29 -9.43
N ARG A 340 -14.11 22.01 -8.40
CA ARG A 340 -13.77 23.44 -8.52
C ARG A 340 -12.67 23.66 -9.57
N MET A 341 -11.66 22.79 -9.63
CA MET A 341 -10.58 22.87 -10.62
C MET A 341 -11.12 22.67 -12.04
N VAL A 342 -11.91 21.61 -12.25
CA VAL A 342 -12.49 21.27 -13.56
C VAL A 342 -13.42 22.38 -14.07
N ASN A 343 -14.22 22.96 -13.17
CA ASN A 343 -15.18 24.02 -13.51
C ASN A 343 -14.53 25.41 -13.67
N SER A 344 -13.28 25.59 -13.24
CA SER A 344 -12.56 26.87 -13.27
C SER A 344 -11.22 26.73 -14.02
N PRO A 345 -11.23 26.40 -15.33
CA PRO A 345 -9.99 26.23 -16.08
C PRO A 345 -9.15 27.51 -16.05
N ASN A 346 -7.82 27.33 -16.10
CA ASN A 346 -6.82 28.40 -15.97
C ASN A 346 -6.86 29.14 -14.62
N THR A 347 -7.60 28.66 -13.63
CA THR A 347 -7.68 29.25 -12.30
C THR A 347 -7.14 28.29 -11.25
N TRP A 348 -6.34 28.81 -10.32
CA TRP A 348 -5.90 28.05 -9.15
C TRP A 348 -7.04 27.95 -8.15
N VAL A 349 -7.38 26.72 -7.77
CA VAL A 349 -8.31 26.44 -6.67
C VAL A 349 -7.54 25.82 -5.51
N GLU A 350 -7.70 26.38 -4.32
CA GLU A 350 -6.99 25.96 -3.11
C GLU A 350 -7.92 25.25 -2.13
N ASP A 351 -7.38 24.32 -1.35
CA ASP A 351 -8.02 23.74 -0.17
C ASP A 351 -7.00 23.24 0.87
N ILE A 352 -7.50 22.93 2.07
CA ILE A 352 -6.80 22.20 3.12
C ILE A 352 -7.53 20.88 3.33
N LEU A 353 -6.85 19.76 3.04
CA LEU A 353 -7.47 18.44 3.07
C LEU A 353 -6.85 17.56 4.17
N PRO A 354 -7.67 16.84 4.96
CA PRO A 354 -7.17 15.93 5.99
C PRO A 354 -6.48 14.73 5.37
N LEU A 355 -5.26 14.43 5.83
CA LEU A 355 -4.51 13.28 5.37
C LEU A 355 -5.15 12.00 5.92
N ARG A 356 -5.27 10.99 5.05
CA ARG A 356 -5.84 9.69 5.42
C ARG A 356 -4.90 8.54 5.10
N MET A 357 -5.21 7.38 5.67
CA MET A 357 -4.62 6.13 5.18
C MET A 357 -5.14 5.84 3.79
N LEU A 358 -4.22 5.60 2.85
CA LEU A 358 -4.57 5.14 1.51
C LEU A 358 -4.34 3.63 1.40
N LEU A 359 -5.31 2.92 0.84
CA LEU A 359 -5.12 1.57 0.34
C LEU A 359 -4.27 1.66 -0.92
N ILE A 360 -2.95 1.53 -0.80
CA ILE A 360 -2.03 1.75 -1.93
C ILE A 360 -2.43 0.84 -3.10
N ALA A 361 -2.88 1.47 -4.19
CA ALA A 361 -3.24 0.79 -5.42
C ALA A 361 -2.02 0.03 -5.92
N LYS A 362 -2.16 -1.28 -6.16
CA LYS A 362 -1.08 -2.05 -6.78
C LYS A 362 -1.01 -1.70 -8.25
N LEU A 363 0.22 -1.44 -8.72
CA LEU A 363 0.63 -1.72 -10.09
C LEU A 363 0.25 -3.17 -10.41
N THR A 364 -0.83 -3.38 -11.15
CA THR A 364 -1.03 -4.60 -11.92
C THR A 364 0.10 -4.63 -12.95
N LYS A 365 0.80 -5.77 -13.01
CA LYS A 365 1.89 -5.99 -13.95
C LYS A 365 1.36 -6.43 -15.30
#